data_AF-A0A1G4RLV7-F1
#
_entry.id   AF-A0A1G4RLV7-F1
#
_cell.length_a   1.000
_cell.length_b   1.000
_cell.length_c   1.000
_cell.angle_alpha   90.00
_cell.angle_beta   90.00
_cell.angle_gamma   90.00
#
_symmetry.space_group_name_H-M   'P 1'
#
loop_
_entity.id
_entity.type
_entity.pdbx_description
1 polymer ?
#
loop_
_entity_poly.entity_id
_entity_poly.type
_entity_poly.pdbx_seq_one_letter_code
_entity_poly.pdbx_strand_id
1 'polypeptide(L)' 'MSLFSKLFGGGRGITYDPSVSEPVIHKSICTGETTVGFVDIATGKYHDLRMVDSESDIVKFCRECGVDREKIRTIF' A
#
# COMPACT_ATOMS: atom_id res chain seq x y z
N MET A 1 -12.51 -5.75 -15.65
CA MET A 1 -12.98 -5.60 -14.25
C MET A 1 -11.74 -5.66 -13.36
N SER A 2 -11.40 -4.53 -12.72
CA SER A 2 -10.13 -4.37 -12.00
C SER A 2 -10.04 -5.33 -10.82
N LEU A 3 -9.05 -6.24 -10.88
CA LEU A 3 -8.69 -7.16 -9.82
C LEU A 3 -8.56 -6.47 -8.44
N PHE A 4 -8.16 -5.20 -8.46
CA PHE A 4 -7.94 -4.35 -7.28
C PHE A 4 -9.17 -4.16 -6.38
N SER A 5 -10.40 -4.05 -6.91
CA SER A 5 -11.58 -3.85 -6.04
C SER A 5 -11.95 -5.09 -5.23
N LYS A 6 -11.33 -6.25 -5.51
CA LYS A 6 -11.52 -7.50 -4.74
C LYS A 6 -10.51 -7.64 -3.60
N LEU A 7 -9.45 -6.83 -3.58
CA LEU A 7 -8.41 -6.86 -2.54
C LEU A 7 -8.81 -6.08 -1.27
N PHE A 8 -9.76 -5.15 -1.38
CA PHE A 8 -10.14 -4.20 -0.32
C PHE A 8 -11.58 -4.40 0.20
N GLY A 9 -12.26 -5.48 -0.20
CA GLY A 9 -13.64 -5.75 0.19
C GLY A 9 -13.80 -6.32 1.58
N GLY A 10 -13.92 -5.45 2.59
CA GLY A 10 -14.71 -5.67 3.82
C GLY A 10 -14.45 -6.97 4.60
N GLY A 11 -13.45 -6.96 5.49
CA GLY A 11 -13.53 -7.71 6.75
C GLY A 11 -12.63 -8.93 6.95
N ARG A 12 -11.85 -9.40 5.95
CA ARG A 12 -10.90 -10.52 6.15
C ARG A 12 -9.69 -10.45 5.20
N GLY A 13 -8.66 -9.67 5.58
CA GLY A 13 -7.31 -9.69 4.99
C GLY A 13 -7.17 -8.99 3.63
N ILE A 14 -6.18 -8.13 3.49
CA ILE A 14 -5.81 -7.55 2.20
C ILE A 14 -5.04 -8.64 1.44
N THR A 15 -5.57 -9.10 0.31
CA THR A 15 -4.88 -10.10 -0.52
C THR A 15 -3.77 -9.39 -1.29
N TYR A 16 -2.56 -9.45 -0.78
CA TYR A 16 -1.36 -8.94 -1.44
C TYR A 16 -0.75 -10.05 -2.31
N ASP A 17 -0.48 -9.75 -3.57
CA ASP A 17 0.30 -10.62 -4.46
C ASP A 17 1.56 -9.87 -4.93
N PRO A 18 2.76 -10.30 -4.51
CA PRO A 18 4.01 -9.61 -4.82
C PRO A 18 4.39 -9.65 -6.31
N SER A 19 3.70 -10.44 -7.13
CA SER A 19 3.94 -10.53 -8.58
C SER A 19 3.14 -9.51 -9.37
N VAL A 20 2.06 -8.95 -8.78
CA VAL A 20 1.18 -7.97 -9.45
C VAL A 20 1.30 -6.58 -8.85
N SER A 21 1.67 -6.46 -7.58
CA SER A 21 1.79 -5.18 -6.91
C SER A 21 2.96 -5.10 -5.95
N GLU A 22 3.52 -3.89 -5.81
CA GLU A 22 4.60 -3.58 -4.87
C GLU A 22 4.06 -2.71 -3.73
N PRO A 23 4.39 -3.00 -2.46
CA PRO A 23 4.01 -2.15 -1.34
C PRO A 23 4.88 -0.88 -1.37
N VAL A 24 4.24 0.29 -1.26
CA VAL A 24 4.94 1.56 -1.27
C VAL A 24 4.46 2.51 -0.18
N ILE A 25 5.36 3.40 0.24
CA ILE A 25 5.06 4.62 0.99
C ILE A 25 5.11 5.78 -0.01
N HIS A 26 3.99 6.44 -0.24
CA HIS A 26 3.91 7.65 -1.05
C HIS A 26 3.97 8.89 -0.16
N LYS A 27 4.96 9.74 -0.38
CA LYS A 27 5.15 11.02 0.32
C LYS A 27 4.87 12.17 -0.62
N SER A 28 3.74 12.83 -0.42
CA SER A 28 3.40 14.02 -1.18
C SER A 28 4.35 15.16 -0.83
N ILE A 29 5.12 15.61 -1.81
CA ILE A 29 6.00 16.77 -1.67
C ILE A 29 5.22 18.09 -1.58
N CYS A 30 3.98 18.11 -2.06
CA CYS A 30 3.15 19.31 -2.13
C CYS A 30 2.36 19.56 -0.84
N THR A 31 1.85 18.49 -0.22
CA THR A 31 0.98 18.58 0.97
C THR A 31 1.65 18.08 2.25
N GLY A 32 2.79 17.38 2.14
CA GLY A 32 3.46 16.74 3.28
C GLY A 32 2.78 15.47 3.76
N GLU A 33 1.68 15.05 3.12
CA GLU A 33 0.94 13.86 3.48
C GLU A 33 1.72 12.60 3.10
N THR A 34 1.77 11.64 4.02
CA THR A 34 2.33 10.32 3.77
C THR A 34 1.21 9.30 3.73
N THR A 35 1.22 8.42 2.74
CA THR A 35 0.24 7.33 2.59
C THR A 35 0.98 6.04 2.30
N VAL A 36 0.42 4.92 2.75
CA VAL A 36 0.86 3.57 2.37
C VAL A 36 -0.17 2.96 1.45
N GLY A 37 0.32 2.21 0.49
CA GLY A 37 -0.51 1.61 -0.53
C GLY A 37 0.28 0.65 -1.39
N PHE A 38 -0.26 0.39 -2.58
CA PHE A 38 0.33 -0.52 -3.54
C PHE A 38 0.48 0.15 -4.89
N VAL A 39 1.56 -0.16 -5.59
CA VAL A 39 1.72 0.18 -7.01
C VAL A 39 1.45 -1.07 -7.81
N ASP A 40 0.51 -1.00 -8.75
CA ASP A 40 0.32 -2.05 -9.76
C ASP A 40 1.55 -2.09 -10.68
N ILE A 41 2.22 -3.23 -10.77
CA ILE A 41 3.45 -3.40 -11.55
C ILE A 41 3.16 -3.28 -13.06
N ALA A 42 1.99 -3.72 -13.51
CA ALA A 42 1.62 -3.72 -14.91
C ALA A 42 1.24 -2.31 -15.41
N THR A 43 0.56 -1.52 -14.59
CA THR A 43 0.07 -0.19 -14.98
C THR A 43 0.86 0.97 -14.37
N GLY A 44 1.72 0.72 -13.39
CA GLY A 44 2.40 1.75 -12.59
C GLY A 44 1.45 2.59 -11.74
N LYS A 45 0.21 2.13 -11.53
CA LYS A 45 -0.82 2.93 -10.86
C LYS A 45 -0.67 2.79 -9.34
N TYR A 46 -0.56 3.92 -8.65
CA TYR A 46 -0.61 3.96 -7.20
C TYR A 46 -2.05 3.84 -6.69
N HIS A 47 -2.22 2.99 -5.69
CA HIS A 47 -3.46 2.76 -4.97
C HIS A 47 -3.21 3.03 -3.49
N ASP A 48 -3.71 4.16 -3.00
CA ASP A 48 -3.68 4.49 -1.58
C ASP A 48 -4.55 3.53 -0.77
N LEU A 49 -4.05 3.15 0.40
CA LEU A 49 -4.75 2.26 1.33
C LEU A 49 -4.99 2.94 2.66
N ARG A 50 -3.97 3.59 3.20
CA ARG A 50 -4.03 4.25 4.50
C ARG A 50 -3.12 5.47 4.54
N MET A 51 -3.58 6.51 5.22
CA MET A 51 -2.75 7.65 5.62
C MET A 51 -1.82 7.27 6.77
N VAL A 52 -0.56 7.62 6.64
CA VAL A 52 0.48 7.42 7.65
C VAL A 52 0.68 8.74 8.39
N ASP A 53 0.22 8.77 9.63
CA ASP A 53 0.56 9.84 10.57
C ASP A 53 1.76 9.43 11.44
N SER A 54 1.83 8.14 11.78
CA SER A 54 2.86 7.59 12.64
C SER A 54 3.36 6.23 12.13
N GLU A 55 4.52 5.81 12.64
CA GLU A 55 5.12 4.50 12.30
C GLU A 55 4.17 3.31 12.58
N SER A 56 3.31 3.45 13.60
CA SER A 56 2.25 2.50 13.93
C SER A 56 1.34 2.17 12.75
N ASP A 57 1.07 3.12 11.86
CA ASP A 57 0.21 2.90 10.69
C ASP A 57 0.88 2.03 9.64
N ILE A 58 2.20 2.17 9.49
CA ILE A 58 3.03 1.30 8.64
C ILE A 58 3.05 -0.11 9.22
N VAL A 59 3.24 -0.27 10.54
CA VAL A 59 3.23 -1.59 11.20
C VAL A 59 1.89 -2.29 11.04
N LYS A 60 0.78 -1.56 11.18
CA LYS A 60 -0.55 -2.12 10.94
C LYS A 60 -0.70 -2.56 9.48
N PHE A 61 -0.29 -1.73 8.51
CA PHE A 61 -0.29 -2.11 7.09
C PHE A 61 0.54 -3.37 6.82
N CYS A 62 1.76 -3.45 7.34
CA CYS A 62 2.60 -4.64 7.28
C CYS A 62 1.88 -5.89 7.80
N ARG A 63 1.24 -5.78 8.96
CA ARG A 63 0.51 -6.88 9.60
C ARG A 63 -0.74 -7.30 8.83
N GLU A 64 -1.48 -6.34 8.28
CA GLU A 64 -2.72 -6.58 7.54
C GLU A 64 -2.46 -7.20 6.15
N CYS A 65 -1.34 -6.84 5.52
CA CYS A 65 -0.94 -7.31 4.19
C CYS A 65 0.07 -8.47 4.22
N GLY A 66 0.66 -8.79 5.38
CA GLY A 66 1.72 -9.79 5.50
C GLY A 66 3.03 -9.38 4.81
N VAL A 67 3.33 -8.07 4.75
CA VAL A 67 4.53 -7.53 4.11
C VAL A 67 5.56 -7.07 5.12
N ASP A 68 6.83 -7.38 4.87
CA ASP A 68 7.93 -6.87 5.68
C ASP A 68 8.16 -5.39 5.39
N ARG A 69 8.43 -4.60 6.43
CA ARG A 69 8.71 -3.16 6.29
C ARG A 69 9.89 -2.88 5.36
N GLU A 70 10.88 -3.76 5.34
CA GLU A 70 12.08 -3.64 4.50
C GLU A 70 11.77 -3.78 3.00
N LYS A 71 10.64 -4.41 2.65
CA LYS A 71 10.20 -4.56 1.25
C LYS A 71 9.40 -3.36 0.74
N ILE A 72 9.08 -2.40 1.61
CA ILE A 72 8.27 -1.24 1.25
C ILE A 72 9.15 -0.17 0.60
N ARG A 73 8.89 0.14 -0.67
CA ARG A 73 9.61 1.21 -1.38
C ARG A 73 9.00 2.57 -1.05
N THR A 74 9.81 3.62 -0.89
CA THR A 74 9.29 4.99 -0.80
C THR A 74 9.24 5.63 -2.20
N ILE A 75 8.12 6.26 -2.52
CA ILE A 75 7.90 7.05 -3.74
C ILE A 75 7.44 8.46 -3.37
N PHE A 76 7.63 9.42 -4.26
CA PHE A 76 7.36 10.85 -4.06
C PHE A 76 6.59 11.43 -5.23
#